data_AF-A0ABD2YWF6-F1
#
_entry.id   AF-A0ABD2YWF6-F1
#
_cell.length_a   1.000
_cell.length_b   1.000
_cell.length_c   1.000
_cell.angle_alpha   90.00
_cell.angle_beta   90.00
_cell.angle_gamma   90.00
#
_symmetry.space_group_name_H-M   'P 1'
#
loop_
_entity.id
_entity.type
_entity.pdbx_description
1 polymer ?
#
loop_
_entity_poly.entity_id
_entity_poly.type
_entity_poly.pdbx_seq_one_letter_code
_entity_poly.pdbx_strand_id
1 'polypeptide(L)'
;MHLKEKLSVNLGSKPFAEYLQSIKTIADELALIDSPLSDDDITIHVLNGVGLEFQKITATIREHESPISFEALHDKLTDYATFLQRENIADIPIQANFFKTKCA
;
A
#
# COMPACT_ATOMS: atom_id res chain seq x y z
N MET A 1 22.39 -16.05 9.66
CA MET A 1 21.02 -15.58 9.93
C MET A 1 20.66 -14.51 8.90
N HIS A 2 20.06 -14.87 7.75
CA HIS A 2 19.83 -13.96 6.61
C HIS A 2 18.35 -13.55 6.40
N LEU A 3 17.43 -13.93 7.30
CA LEU A 3 16.00 -13.62 7.12
C LEU A 3 15.68 -12.13 7.29
N LYS A 4 16.37 -11.42 8.20
CA LYS A 4 16.13 -9.98 8.42
C LYS A 4 16.45 -9.12 7.20
N GLU A 5 17.29 -9.62 6.28
CA GLU A 5 17.64 -8.92 5.03
C GLU A 5 16.53 -9.04 3.96
N LYS A 6 15.67 -10.07 4.03
CA LYS A 6 14.51 -10.22 3.10
C LYS A 6 13.42 -9.18 3.33
N LEU A 7 13.44 -8.46 4.46
CA LEU A 7 12.48 -7.42 4.78
C LEU A 7 12.70 -6.12 3.99
N SER A 8 13.77 -6.01 3.19
CA SER A 8 13.96 -4.92 2.22
C SER A 8 13.08 -5.09 0.96
N VAL A 9 11.83 -5.50 1.13
CA VAL A 9 10.85 -5.45 0.05
C VAL A 9 10.39 -4.00 -0.04
N ASN A 10 10.58 -3.38 -1.19
CA ASN A 10 9.95 -2.11 -1.53
C ASN A 10 8.80 -2.37 -2.50
N LEU A 11 7.78 -1.51 -2.48
CA LEU A 11 6.68 -1.57 -3.43
C LEU A 11 7.20 -1.56 -4.89
N GLY A 12 8.20 -0.71 -5.16
CA GLY A 12 8.89 -0.66 -6.45
C GLY A 12 7.92 -0.58 -7.63
N SER A 13 8.10 -1.47 -8.62
CA SER A 13 7.20 -1.65 -9.77
C SER A 13 6.20 -2.80 -9.58
N LYS A 14 6.17 -3.45 -8.41
CA LYS A 14 5.26 -4.57 -8.15
C LYS A 14 3.85 -4.07 -7.88
N PRO A 15 2.82 -4.85 -8.23
CA PRO A 15 1.46 -4.52 -7.82
C PRO A 15 1.38 -4.51 -6.29
N PHE A 16 0.66 -3.54 -5.74
CA PHE A 16 0.55 -3.31 -4.29
C PHE A 16 0.08 -4.55 -3.51
N ALA A 17 -0.77 -5.37 -4.12
CA ALA A 17 -1.21 -6.65 -3.57
C ALA A 17 -0.06 -7.66 -3.40
N GLU A 18 0.86 -7.77 -4.36
CA GLU A 18 2.03 -8.67 -4.23
C GLU A 18 3.01 -8.20 -3.15
N TYR A 19 3.13 -6.88 -2.97
CA TYR A 19 3.93 -6.29 -1.89
C TYR A 19 3.38 -6.68 -0.52
N LEU A 20 2.08 -6.45 -0.25
CA LEU A 20 1.47 -6.82 1.03
C LEU A 20 1.50 -8.34 1.27
N GLN A 21 1.27 -9.15 0.24
CA GLN A 21 1.36 -10.59 0.33
C GLN A 21 2.78 -11.06 0.69
N SER A 22 3.81 -10.39 0.15
CA SER A 22 5.21 -10.71 0.46
C SER A 22 5.53 -10.45 1.94
N ILE A 23 5.05 -9.32 2.47
CA ILE A 23 5.24 -8.98 3.90
C ILE A 23 4.51 -9.98 4.78
N LYS A 24 3.26 -10.32 4.45
CA LYS A 24 2.50 -11.34 5.18
C LYS A 24 3.22 -12.68 5.21
N THR A 25 3.73 -13.12 4.06
CA THR A 25 4.49 -14.38 3.94
C THR A 25 5.72 -14.39 4.84
N ILE A 26 6.46 -13.27 4.92
CA ILE A 26 7.63 -13.15 5.80
C ILE A 26 7.22 -13.17 7.27
N ALA A 27 6.13 -12.48 7.64
CA ALA A 27 5.60 -12.50 8.99
C ALA A 27 5.17 -13.92 9.42
N ASP A 28 4.51 -14.65 8.53
CA ASP A 28 4.11 -16.04 8.74
C ASP A 28 5.34 -16.96 8.86
N GLU A 29 6.35 -16.82 8.00
CA GLU A 29 7.63 -17.55 8.08
C GLU A 29 8.33 -17.32 9.43
N LEU A 30 8.30 -16.09 9.95
CA LEU A 30 8.88 -15.74 11.24
C LEU A 30 8.06 -16.29 12.42
N ALA A 31 6.73 -16.30 12.31
CA ALA A 31 5.86 -16.93 13.30
C ALA A 31 6.08 -18.46 13.37
N LEU A 32 6.37 -19.11 12.25
CA LEU A 32 6.66 -20.56 12.20
C LEU A 32 7.94 -20.97 12.93
N ILE A 33 8.90 -20.06 13.10
CA ILE A 33 10.16 -20.30 13.82
C ILE A 33 10.15 -19.71 15.25
N ASP A 34 8.95 -19.58 15.85
CA ASP A 34 8.71 -19.01 17.18
C ASP A 34 9.23 -17.57 17.35
N SER A 35 9.29 -16.81 16.24
CA SER A 35 9.70 -15.40 16.23
C SER A 35 8.63 -14.52 15.57
N PRO A 36 7.36 -14.55 16.01
CA PRO A 36 6.30 -13.77 15.38
C PRO A 36 6.61 -12.27 15.43
N LEU A 37 6.22 -11.56 14.37
CA LEU A 37 6.24 -10.09 14.37
C LEU A 37 4.99 -9.56 15.07
N SER A 38 5.14 -8.47 15.82
CA SER A 38 3.99 -7.74 16.34
C SER A 38 3.29 -6.95 15.22
N ASP A 39 2.01 -6.63 15.40
CA ASP A 39 1.28 -5.77 14.46
C ASP A 39 1.97 -4.41 14.26
N ASP A 40 2.60 -3.87 15.31
CA ASP A 40 3.39 -2.64 15.24
C ASP A 40 4.65 -2.82 14.37
N ASP A 41 5.39 -3.92 14.53
CA ASP A 41 6.57 -4.22 13.71
C ASP A 41 6.21 -4.39 12.23
N ILE A 42 5.09 -5.07 11.96
CA ILE A 42 4.56 -5.24 10.61
C ILE A 42 4.16 -3.88 10.04
N THR A 43 3.46 -3.06 10.81
CA THR A 43 3.05 -1.71 10.39
C THR A 43 4.26 -0.85 10.05
N ILE A 44 5.28 -0.83 10.90
CA ILE A 44 6.52 -0.08 10.66
C ILE A 44 7.19 -0.56 9.36
N HIS A 45 7.26 -1.88 9.12
CA HIS A 45 7.84 -2.42 7.89
C HIS A 45 7.06 -2.03 6.64
N VAL A 46 5.74 -2.20 6.67
CA VAL A 46 4.86 -1.84 5.54
C VAL A 46 5.02 -0.35 5.22
N LEU A 47 4.96 0.52 6.23
CA LEU A 47 5.04 1.97 6.05
C LEU A 47 6.44 2.47 5.63
N ASN A 48 7.49 1.70 5.90
CA ASN A 48 8.85 2.03 5.44
C ASN A 48 9.13 1.56 4.00
N GLY A 49 8.45 0.51 3.53
CA GLY A 49 8.65 -0.03 2.18
C GLY A 49 7.70 0.53 1.11
N VAL A 50 6.67 1.29 1.50
CA VAL A 50 5.82 2.04 0.56
C VAL A 50 6.51 3.31 0.05
N GLY A 51 6.25 3.66 -1.21
CA GLY A 51 6.82 4.85 -1.84
C GLY A 51 6.17 6.17 -1.39
N LEU A 52 6.72 7.31 -1.84
CA LEU A 52 6.24 8.65 -1.50
C LEU A 52 4.76 8.89 -1.85
N GLU A 53 4.24 8.19 -2.87
CA GLU A 53 2.83 8.21 -3.24
C GLU A 53 1.90 7.86 -2.07
N PHE A 54 2.37 7.01 -1.14
CA PHE A 54 1.62 6.58 0.05
C PHE A 54 1.95 7.41 1.30
N GLN A 55 2.74 8.49 1.19
CA GLN A 55 3.15 9.29 2.35
C GLN A 55 1.97 9.88 3.10
N LYS A 56 0.92 10.30 2.39
CA LYS A 56 -0.28 10.91 2.98
C LYS A 56 -1.01 9.93 3.93
N ILE A 57 -1.27 8.72 3.45
CA ILE A 57 -1.90 7.67 4.28
C ILE A 57 -0.94 7.18 5.38
N THR A 58 0.36 7.13 5.09
CA THR A 58 1.40 6.75 6.07
C THR A 58 1.46 7.72 7.24
N ALA A 59 1.38 9.03 6.99
CA ALA A 59 1.35 10.04 8.04
C ALA A 59 0.11 9.87 8.94
N THR A 60 -1.06 9.70 8.33
CA THR A 60 -2.31 9.47 9.08
C THR A 60 -2.25 8.22 9.95
N ILE A 61 -1.65 7.12 9.46
CA ILE A 61 -1.49 5.90 10.26
C ILE A 61 -0.49 6.11 11.40
N ARG A 62 0.60 6.87 11.18
CA ARG A 62 1.60 7.17 12.21
C ARG A 62 1.09 8.10 13.31
N GLU A 63 0.16 8.99 12.98
CA GLU A 63 -0.50 9.89 13.93
C GLU A 63 -1.59 9.17 14.75
N HIS A 64 -1.94 7.94 14.39
CA HIS A 64 -2.95 7.17 15.11
C HIS A 64 -2.37 6.60 16.42
N GLU A 65 -2.95 6.98 17.56
CA GLU A 65 -2.44 6.61 18.88
C GLU A 65 -2.70 5.15 19.27
N SER A 66 -3.56 4.42 18.53
CA SER A 66 -3.86 3.02 18.80
C SER A 66 -3.19 2.08 17.79
N PRO A 67 -2.73 0.90 18.22
CA PRO A 67 -2.20 -0.11 17.32
C PRO A 67 -3.24 -0.47 16.26
N ILE A 68 -2.78 -0.61 15.02
CA ILE A 68 -3.59 -1.00 13.87
C ILE A 68 -3.32 -2.47 13.57
N SER A 69 -4.37 -3.28 13.44
CA SER A 69 -4.19 -4.68 13.04
C SER A 69 -3.71 -4.75 11.58
N PHE A 70 -3.00 -5.84 11.24
CA PHE A 70 -2.57 -6.06 9.86
C PHE A 70 -3.73 -6.02 8.85
N GLU A 71 -4.90 -6.56 9.21
CA GLU A 71 -6.11 -6.55 8.37
C GLU A 71 -6.60 -5.12 8.10
N ALA A 72 -6.73 -4.29 9.14
CA ALA A 72 -7.16 -2.91 8.98
C ALA A 72 -6.14 -2.07 8.20
N LEU A 73 -4.84 -2.35 8.38
CA LEU A 73 -3.76 -1.73 7.62
C LEU A 73 -3.84 -2.11 6.13
N HIS A 74 -4.05 -3.40 5.84
CA HIS A 74 -4.21 -3.93 4.49
C HIS A 74 -5.37 -3.25 3.75
N ASP A 75 -6.53 -3.16 4.38
CA ASP A 75 -7.72 -2.54 3.79
C ASP A 75 -7.49 -1.05 3.49
N LYS A 76 -6.99 -0.29 4.47
CA LYS A 76 -6.71 1.15 4.28
C LYS A 76 -5.74 1.41 3.14
N LEU A 77 -4.68 0.62 3.03
CA LEU A 77 -3.69 0.82 1.98
C LEU A 77 -4.19 0.36 0.61
N THR A 78 -5.02 -0.68 0.55
CA THR A 78 -5.65 -1.16 -0.69
C THR A 78 -6.65 -0.14 -1.23
N ASP A 79 -7.46 0.43 -0.35
CA ASP A 79 -8.38 1.52 -0.68
C ASP A 79 -7.60 2.74 -1.19
N TYR A 80 -6.51 3.10 -0.52
CA TYR A 80 -5.66 4.22 -0.92
C TYR A 80 -4.96 3.96 -2.27
N ALA A 81 -4.48 2.74 -2.52
CA ALA A 81 -3.91 2.36 -3.83
C ALA A 81 -4.93 2.50 -4.96
N THR A 82 -6.19 2.10 -4.70
CA THR A 82 -7.30 2.25 -5.65
C THR A 82 -7.64 3.72 -5.89
N PHE A 83 -7.59 4.54 -4.83
CA PHE A 83 -7.76 5.99 -4.91
C PHE A 83 -6.66 6.64 -5.77
N LEU A 84 -5.39 6.29 -5.56
CA LEU A 84 -4.27 6.79 -6.37
C LEU A 84 -4.41 6.42 -7.86
N GLN A 85 -4.89 5.21 -8.16
CA GLN A 85 -5.17 4.83 -9.56
C GLN A 85 -6.23 5.74 -10.19
N ARG A 86 -7.25 6.17 -9.44
CA ARG A 86 -8.29 7.07 -9.93
C ARG A 86 -7.81 8.51 -10.06
N GLU A 87 -6.99 9.00 -9.12
CA GLU A 87 -6.38 10.33 -9.24
C GLU A 87 -5.46 10.42 -10.47
N ASN A 88 -4.71 9.36 -10.77
CA ASN A 88 -3.87 9.30 -11.97
C ASN A 88 -4.70 9.35 -13.28
N ILE A 89 -5.93 8.81 -13.26
CA ILE A 89 -6.88 8.88 -14.38
C ILE A 89 -7.56 10.25 -14.48
N ALA A 90 -7.59 11.06 -13.41
CA ALA A 90 -8.21 12.39 -13.41
C ALA A 90 -7.35 13.46 -14.11
N ASP A 91 -6.07 13.18 -14.37
CA ASP A 91 -5.16 14.09 -15.11
C ASP A 91 -5.18 13.86 -16.63
N ILE A 92 -5.96 12.90 -17.12
CA ILE A 92 -6.25 12.83 -18.56
C ILE A 92 -7.20 14.00 -18.86
N PRO A 93 -6.83 14.98 -19.70
CA PRO A 93 -7.79 15.99 -20.12
C PRO A 93 -8.90 15.23 -20.83
N ILE A 94 -10.07 15.19 -20.20
CA ILE A 94 -11.31 14.82 -20.88
C ILE A 94 -11.42 15.84 -22.01
N GLN A 95 -10.90 15.50 -23.20
CA GLN A 95 -11.29 16.18 -24.41
C GLN A 95 -12.79 15.90 -24.50
N ALA A 96 -13.57 16.88 -24.04
CA ALA A 96 -14.96 17.00 -24.36
C ALA A 96 -15.03 16.99 -25.88
N ASN A 97 -15.25 15.82 -26.45
CA ASN A 97 -15.67 15.73 -27.84
C ASN A 97 -17.03 16.42 -27.87
N PHE A 98 -16.97 17.70 -28.23
CA PHE A 98 -18.08 18.48 -28.71
C PHE A 98 -18.77 17.64 -29.78
N PHE A 99 -19.87 16.99 -29.43
CA PHE A 99 -20.85 16.52 -30.38
C PHE A 99 -21.55 17.77 -30.96
N LYS A 100 -20.81 18.53 -31.77
CA LYS A 100 -21.39 19.39 -32.80
C LYS A 100 -21.85 18.49 -33.94
N THR A 101 -22.97 17.78 -33.76
CA THR A 101 -23.78 17.37 -34.91
C THR A 101 -24.82 18.44 -35.16
N LYS A 102 -24.32 19.45 -35.89
CA LYS A 102 -24.93 20.14 -37.03
C LYS A 102 -26.45 20.00 -37.20
N CYS A 103 -27.07 21.17 -37.30
CA CYS A 103 -28.39 21.48 -37.83
C CYS A 103 -28.89 20.53 -38.95
N ALA A 104 -30.18 20.18 -38.86
CA ALA A 104 -31.11 20.16 -39.98
C ALA A 104 -32.49 20.54 -39.43
#